data_AF-A0A1Q5LNH2-F1
#
_entry.id   AF-A0A1Q5LNH2-F1
#
_cell.length_a   1.000
_cell.length_b   1.000
_cell.length_c   1.000
_cell.angle_alpha   90.00
_cell.angle_beta   90.00
_cell.angle_gamma   90.00
#
_symmetry.space_group_name_H-M   'P 1'
#
loop_
_entity.id
_entity.type
_entity.pdbx_description
1 polymer ?
#
loop_
_entity_poly.entity_id
_entity_poly.type
_entity_poly.pdbx_seq_one_letter_code
_entity_poly.pdbx_strand_id
1 'polypeptide(L)'
;MPECTYLEFSIRTDARMETEEMARRVARALDCTFEKGYHLGTPAWTTKFLGMEVHLYEWRGAGNARVFRLHGRINRRKYSATRDGEEVTFLKTNIDRQVIDLLGMQGAGRWRTPSKADIAAEITYE
;
A
#
# COMPACT_ATOMS: atom_id res chain seq x y z
N MET A 1 13.08 11.94 23.38
CA MET A 1 11.82 12.06 22.62
C MET A 1 11.18 10.69 22.54
N PRO A 2 9.92 10.52 23.00
CA PRO A 2 9.20 9.27 22.88
C PRO A 2 9.09 8.85 21.41
N GLU A 3 9.16 7.55 21.16
CA GLU A 3 9.02 6.98 19.83
C GLU A 3 7.63 6.38 19.65
N CYS A 4 7.04 6.57 18.47
CA CYS A 4 5.81 5.92 18.06
C CYS A 4 6.03 5.16 16.75
N THR A 5 5.86 3.85 16.82
CA THR A 5 5.97 3.00 15.65
C THR A 5 4.64 2.91 14.92
N TYR A 6 4.67 3.06 13.61
CA TYR A 6 3.51 2.86 12.75
C TYR A 6 3.84 1.88 11.62
N LEU A 7 2.81 1.16 11.16
CA LEU A 7 2.94 0.17 10.10
C LEU A 7 2.75 0.81 8.72
N GLU A 8 3.48 0.30 7.74
CA GLU A 8 3.31 0.65 6.34
C GLU A 8 3.71 -0.51 5.44
N PHE A 9 3.06 -0.61 4.28
CA PHE A 9 3.50 -1.50 3.21
C PHE A 9 3.29 -0.87 1.83
N SER A 10 4.09 -1.28 0.87
CA SER A 10 3.98 -0.91 -0.54
C SER A 10 4.51 -2.05 -1.39
N ILE A 11 3.60 -2.81 -1.97
CA ILE A 11 3.90 -4.03 -2.73
C ILE A 11 3.39 -3.93 -4.17
N ARG A 12 3.91 -4.77 -5.05
CA ARG A 12 3.60 -4.80 -6.47
C ARG A 12 3.19 -6.18 -6.94
N THR A 13 2.37 -6.24 -7.97
CA THR A 13 2.17 -7.44 -8.80
C THR A 13 1.99 -7.03 -10.26
N ASP A 14 2.14 -7.95 -11.20
CA ASP A 14 1.98 -7.62 -12.62
C ASP A 14 0.48 -7.43 -12.95
N ALA A 15 0.16 -6.38 -13.71
CA ALA A 15 -1.22 -6.07 -14.07
C ALA A 15 -1.65 -6.87 -15.31
N ARG A 16 -2.25 -8.04 -15.08
CA ARG A 16 -2.75 -8.95 -16.13
C ARG A 16 -4.29 -8.99 -16.26
N MET A 17 -4.97 -8.15 -15.48
CA MET A 17 -6.43 -8.02 -15.43
C MET A 17 -6.78 -6.56 -15.25
N GLU A 18 -8.08 -6.25 -15.21
CA GLU A 18 -8.57 -4.91 -14.90
C GLU A 18 -8.43 -4.61 -13.41
N THR A 19 -8.21 -3.33 -13.06
CA THR A 19 -7.99 -2.93 -11.66
C THR A 19 -9.17 -3.29 -10.75
N GLU A 20 -10.41 -3.23 -11.27
CA GLU A 20 -11.60 -3.62 -10.51
C GLU A 20 -11.59 -5.09 -10.11
N GLU A 21 -11.18 -5.97 -11.02
CA GLU A 21 -11.09 -7.40 -10.75
C GLU A 21 -10.02 -7.68 -9.69
N MET A 22 -8.86 -7.02 -9.81
CA MET A 22 -7.81 -7.10 -8.80
C MET A 22 -8.28 -6.56 -7.44
N ALA A 23 -9.05 -5.46 -7.41
CA ALA A 23 -9.62 -4.91 -6.18
C ALA A 23 -10.52 -5.92 -5.47
N ARG A 24 -11.42 -6.60 -6.21
CA ARG A 24 -12.27 -7.66 -5.66
C ARG A 24 -11.46 -8.86 -5.15
N ARG A 25 -10.35 -9.20 -5.82
CA ARG A 25 -9.47 -10.30 -5.40
C ARG A 25 -8.75 -9.98 -4.10
N VAL A 26 -8.18 -8.78 -3.98
CA VAL A 26 -7.52 -8.30 -2.76
C VAL A 26 -8.53 -8.11 -1.63
N ALA A 27 -9.72 -7.59 -1.93
CA ALA A 27 -10.84 -7.44 -0.99
C ALA A 27 -11.17 -8.76 -0.27
N ARG A 28 -11.36 -9.84 -1.04
CA ARG A 28 -11.63 -11.17 -0.47
C ARG A 28 -10.47 -11.69 0.39
N ALA A 29 -9.24 -11.44 -0.03
CA ALA A 29 -8.06 -11.92 0.67
C ALA A 29 -7.77 -11.19 1.99
N LEU A 30 -8.17 -9.92 2.08
CA LEU A 30 -8.03 -9.10 3.29
C LEU A 30 -9.32 -9.00 4.10
N ASP A 31 -10.38 -9.71 3.68
CA ASP A 31 -11.73 -9.62 4.24
C ASP A 31 -12.21 -8.18 4.41
N CYS A 32 -12.09 -7.38 3.34
CA CYS A 32 -12.45 -5.97 3.33
C CYS A 32 -13.25 -5.61 2.06
N THR A 33 -13.74 -4.36 2.00
CA THR A 33 -14.40 -3.82 0.81
C THR A 33 -13.62 -2.62 0.30
N PHE A 34 -13.39 -2.58 -1.01
CA PHE A 34 -12.78 -1.43 -1.68
C PHE A 34 -13.84 -0.55 -2.31
N GLU A 35 -13.64 0.76 -2.23
CA GLU A 35 -14.46 1.79 -2.87
C GLU A 35 -13.63 2.57 -3.88
N LYS A 36 -14.28 3.19 -4.86
CA LYS A 36 -13.58 4.08 -5.81
C LYS A 36 -13.21 5.39 -5.11
N GLY A 37 -11.98 5.84 -5.32
CA GLY A 37 -11.46 7.08 -4.76
C GLY A 37 -10.20 7.53 -5.50
N TYR A 38 -9.34 8.26 -4.79
CA TYR A 38 -8.10 8.79 -5.34
C TYR A 38 -6.95 8.64 -4.35
N HIS A 39 -5.75 8.42 -4.88
CA HIS A 39 -4.49 8.51 -4.15
C HIS A 39 -3.57 9.49 -4.88
N LEU A 40 -3.23 10.62 -4.23
CA LEU A 40 -2.39 11.67 -4.81
C LEU A 40 -2.85 12.11 -6.23
N GLY A 41 -4.16 12.29 -6.41
CA GLY A 41 -4.76 12.66 -7.71
C GLY A 41 -4.91 11.53 -8.72
N THR A 42 -4.37 10.33 -8.45
CA THR A 42 -4.54 9.14 -9.29
C THR A 42 -5.80 8.37 -8.89
N PRO A 43 -6.70 7.99 -9.82
CA PRO A 43 -7.82 7.11 -9.53
C PRO A 43 -7.36 5.81 -8.87
N ALA A 44 -7.97 5.45 -7.75
CA ALA A 44 -7.59 4.28 -6.97
C ALA A 44 -8.81 3.60 -6.37
N TRP A 45 -8.65 2.31 -6.07
CA TRP A 45 -9.53 1.59 -5.17
C TRP A 45 -9.00 1.78 -3.75
N THR A 46 -9.84 2.22 -2.83
CA THR A 46 -9.45 2.58 -1.47
C THR A 46 -10.21 1.78 -0.42
N THR A 47 -9.55 1.44 0.68
CA THR A 47 -10.18 0.80 1.85
C THR A 47 -9.44 1.13 3.14
N LYS A 48 -9.92 0.61 4.26
CA LYS A 48 -9.22 0.61 5.54
C LYS A 48 -8.90 -0.81 5.96
N PHE A 49 -7.65 -1.06 6.34
CA PHE A 49 -7.21 -2.37 6.83
C PHE A 49 -6.16 -2.17 7.90
N LEU A 50 -6.33 -2.82 9.07
CA LEU A 50 -5.45 -2.68 10.23
C LEU A 50 -5.12 -1.21 10.59
N GLY A 51 -6.12 -0.34 10.55
CA GLY A 51 -5.96 1.10 10.85
C GLY A 51 -5.23 1.92 9.78
N MET A 52 -4.80 1.31 8.67
CA MET A 52 -4.17 2.00 7.53
C MET A 52 -5.21 2.38 6.48
N GLU A 53 -4.99 3.51 5.82
CA GLU A 53 -5.62 3.81 4.53
C GLU A 53 -4.87 2.99 3.47
N VAL A 54 -5.59 2.11 2.77
CA VAL A 54 -5.03 1.23 1.75
C VAL A 54 -5.53 1.66 0.39
N HIS A 55 -4.62 1.74 -0.57
CA HIS A 55 -4.88 2.14 -1.95
C HIS A 55 -4.36 1.06 -2.90
N LEU A 56 -5.19 0.72 -3.88
CA LEU A 56 -4.87 -0.15 -5.00
C LEU A 56 -5.08 0.61 -6.31
N TYR A 57 -4.04 0.67 -7.14
CA TYR A 57 -4.11 1.32 -8.45
C TYR A 57 -3.09 0.73 -9.41
N GLU A 58 -3.28 0.96 -10.71
CA GLU A 58 -2.29 0.65 -11.74
C GLU A 58 -1.16 1.67 -11.73
N TRP A 59 0.06 1.20 -11.95
CA TRP A 59 1.25 2.02 -11.98
C TRP A 59 2.25 1.49 -13.01
N ARG A 60 3.32 2.26 -13.24
CA ARG A 60 4.45 1.85 -14.08
C ARG A 60 5.50 1.14 -13.22
N GLY A 61 5.86 -0.07 -13.61
CA GLY A 61 6.97 -0.82 -13.05
C GLY A 61 8.23 -0.71 -13.92
N ALA A 62 9.27 -1.45 -13.52
CA ALA A 62 10.52 -1.53 -14.26
C ALA A 62 10.29 -1.88 -15.74
N GLY A 63 11.03 -1.22 -16.64
CA GLY A 63 10.91 -1.46 -18.09
C GLY A 63 9.56 -1.05 -18.67
N ASN A 64 8.84 -0.12 -18.04
CA ASN A 64 7.52 0.35 -18.44
C ASN A 64 6.41 -0.73 -18.34
N ALA A 65 6.66 -1.80 -17.57
CA ALA A 65 5.68 -2.85 -17.33
C ALA A 65 4.48 -2.30 -16.56
N ARG A 66 3.27 -2.73 -16.90
CA ARG A 66 2.05 -2.39 -16.14
C ARG A 66 2.01 -3.23 -14.86
N VAL A 67 1.96 -2.58 -13.72
CA VAL A 67 1.89 -3.24 -12.41
C VAL A 67 0.71 -2.72 -11.60
N PHE A 68 0.18 -3.53 -10.70
CA PHE A 68 -0.65 -3.01 -9.62
C PHE A 68 0.22 -2.64 -8.44
N ARG A 69 -0.06 -1.48 -7.85
CA ARG A 69 0.48 -1.03 -6.58
C ARG A 69 -0.58 -1.18 -5.52
N LEU A 70 -0.30 -1.95 -4.48
CA LEU A 70 -1.08 -1.97 -3.24
C LEU A 70 -0.23 -1.33 -2.15
N HIS A 71 -0.74 -0.24 -1.58
CA HIS A 71 -0.02 0.58 -0.62
C HIS A 71 -0.93 0.87 0.57
N GLY A 72 -0.46 0.56 1.79
CA GLY A 72 -1.15 0.89 3.03
C GLY A 72 -0.28 1.75 3.91
N ARG A 73 -0.83 2.87 4.39
CA ARG A 73 -0.15 3.76 5.34
C ARG A 73 -1.10 4.29 6.40
N ILE A 74 -0.58 4.53 7.59
CA ILE A 74 -1.31 5.27 8.63
C ILE A 74 -1.34 6.75 8.26
N ASN A 75 -2.52 7.37 8.32
CA ASN A 75 -2.68 8.81 8.12
C ASN A 75 -2.18 9.57 9.35
N ARG A 76 -0.88 9.85 9.40
CA ARG A 76 -0.22 10.49 10.56
C ARG A 76 -0.82 11.84 10.94
N ARG A 77 -1.40 12.58 9.99
CA ARG A 77 -2.03 13.89 10.25
C ARG A 77 -3.24 13.78 11.18
N LYS A 78 -3.82 12.59 11.32
CA LYS A 78 -4.95 12.32 12.24
C LYS A 78 -4.52 12.10 13.69
N TYR A 79 -3.22 11.95 13.96
CA TYR A 79 -2.69 11.68 15.28
C TYR A 79 -1.95 12.91 15.80
N SER A 80 -2.17 13.24 17.07
CA SER A 80 -1.38 14.27 17.74
C SER A 80 0.10 13.88 17.69
N ALA A 81 0.97 14.83 17.33
CA ALA A 81 2.42 14.62 17.38
C ALA A 81 2.97 14.60 18.81
N THR A 82 2.10 14.54 19.83
CA THR A 82 2.45 14.57 21.24
C THR A 82 1.95 13.34 21.99
N ARG A 83 2.79 12.75 22.85
CA ARG A 83 2.44 11.71 23.81
C ARG A 83 2.89 12.17 25.19
N ASP A 84 1.97 12.15 26.17
CA ASP A 84 2.22 12.62 27.54
C ASP A 84 2.75 14.07 27.62
N GLY A 85 2.37 14.91 26.65
CA GLY A 85 2.82 16.31 26.54
C GLY A 85 4.15 16.51 25.81
N GLU A 86 4.83 15.45 25.37
CA GLU A 86 6.11 15.53 24.66
C GLU A 86 5.97 15.23 23.16
N GLU A 87 6.78 15.90 22.32
CA GLU A 87 6.87 15.60 20.88
C GLU A 87 7.38 14.17 20.63
N VAL A 88 6.77 13.51 19.65
CA VAL A 88 7.00 12.10 19.34
C VAL A 88 7.75 11.95 18.01
N THR A 89 8.78 11.10 18.00
CA THR A 89 9.44 10.65 16.77
C THR A 89 8.66 9.47 16.18
N PHE A 90 8.20 9.60 14.94
CA PHE A 90 7.51 8.50 14.25
C PHE A 90 8.50 7.57 13.56
N LEU A 91 8.50 6.30 13.96
CA LEU A 91 9.29 5.24 13.35
C LEU A 91 8.42 4.37 12.43
N LYS A 92 8.93 4.10 11.24
CA LYS A 92 8.27 3.24 10.24
C LYS A 92 8.63 1.78 10.49
N THR A 93 7.62 0.91 10.55
CA THR A 93 7.80 -0.54 10.40
C THR A 93 7.21 -1.01 9.07
N ASN A 94 8.07 -1.55 8.21
CA ASN A 94 7.68 -2.16 6.96
C ASN A 94 7.10 -3.57 7.22
N ILE A 95 5.89 -3.83 6.71
CA ILE A 95 5.21 -5.14 6.81
C ILE A 95 4.93 -5.80 5.46
N ASP A 96 5.68 -5.42 4.41
CA ASP A 96 5.50 -5.91 3.04
C ASP A 96 5.43 -7.43 2.99
N ARG A 97 6.35 -8.11 3.67
CA ARG A 97 6.42 -9.58 3.66
C ARG A 97 5.19 -10.22 4.27
N GLN A 98 4.71 -9.71 5.40
CA GLN A 98 3.52 -10.23 6.07
C GLN A 98 2.28 -10.08 5.19
N VAL A 99 2.15 -8.94 4.48
CA VAL A 99 1.04 -8.72 3.55
C VAL A 99 1.17 -9.61 2.31
N ILE A 100 2.38 -9.79 1.76
CA ILE A 100 2.63 -10.70 0.65
C ILE A 100 2.26 -12.14 1.02
N ASP A 101 2.69 -12.61 2.19
CA ASP A 101 2.42 -13.97 2.66
C ASP A 101 0.90 -14.17 2.86
N LEU A 102 0.20 -13.20 3.48
CA LEU A 102 -1.25 -13.22 3.64
C LEU A 102 -1.97 -13.30 2.29
N LEU A 103 -1.62 -12.42 1.34
CA LEU A 103 -2.21 -12.41 0.01
C LEU A 103 -1.90 -13.70 -0.76
N GLY A 104 -0.70 -14.24 -0.61
CA GLY A 104 -0.29 -15.51 -1.20
C GLY A 104 -1.10 -16.69 -0.68
N MET A 105 -1.27 -16.79 0.65
CA MET A 105 -2.06 -17.84 1.31
C MET A 105 -3.52 -17.82 0.86
N GLN A 106 -4.08 -16.64 0.59
CA GLN A 106 -5.45 -16.46 0.12
C GLN A 106 -5.59 -16.53 -1.41
N GLY A 107 -4.52 -16.86 -2.13
CA GLY A 107 -4.54 -16.98 -3.59
C GLY A 107 -4.79 -15.64 -4.30
N ALA A 108 -4.40 -14.51 -3.72
CA ALA A 108 -4.62 -13.16 -4.25
C ALA A 108 -3.59 -12.69 -5.28
N GLY A 109 -2.84 -13.63 -5.87
CA GLY A 109 -1.80 -13.36 -6.86
C GLY A 109 -0.39 -13.35 -6.27
N ARG A 110 0.61 -13.12 -7.13
CA ARG A 110 2.03 -13.13 -6.75
C ARG A 110 2.50 -11.71 -6.50
N TRP A 111 2.52 -11.32 -5.22
CA TRP A 111 2.97 -10.01 -4.80
C TRP A 111 4.47 -10.00 -4.48
N ARG A 112 5.11 -8.84 -4.62
CA ARG A 112 6.53 -8.63 -4.34
C ARG A 112 6.79 -7.26 -3.74
N THR A 113 7.86 -7.15 -2.96
CA THR A 113 8.46 -5.85 -2.63
C THR A 113 8.97 -5.21 -3.92
N PRO A 114 8.74 -3.91 -4.16
CA PRO A 114 9.23 -3.23 -5.36
C PRO A 114 10.75 -3.30 -5.44
N SER A 115 11.27 -3.59 -6.62
CA SER A 115 12.70 -3.56 -6.89
C SER A 115 13.21 -2.12 -6.94
N LYS A 116 14.54 -1.92 -6.87
CA LYS A 116 15.15 -0.59 -7.10
C LYS A 116 14.75 -0.01 -8.46
N ALA A 117 14.60 -0.85 -9.48
CA ALA A 117 14.18 -0.43 -10.81
C ALA A 117 12.71 0.00 -10.85
N ASP A 118 11.83 -0.70 -10.10
CA ASP A 118 10.44 -0.26 -9.95
C ASP A 118 10.37 1.13 -9.30
N ILE A 119 11.15 1.34 -8.22
CA ILE A 119 11.22 2.63 -7.52
C ILE A 119 11.75 3.74 -8.44
N ALA A 120 12.82 3.47 -9.19
CA ALA A 120 13.40 4.44 -10.12
C ALA A 120 12.40 4.86 -11.22
N ALA A 121 11.56 3.93 -11.68
CA ALA A 121 10.51 4.22 -12.66
C ALA A 121 9.42 5.16 -12.10
N GLU A 122 9.25 5.25 -10.78
CA GLU A 122 8.33 6.20 -10.13
C GLU A 122 8.90 7.62 -10.10
N ILE A 123 10.21 7.76 -9.80
CA ILE A 123 10.88 9.06 -9.61
C ILE A 123 11.04 9.87 -10.91
N THR A 124 11.04 9.20 -12.08
CA THR A 124 11.31 9.89 -13.37
C THR A 124 10.15 10.79 -13.82
N TYR A 125 9.02 10.80 -13.10
CA TYR A 125 7.80 11.51 -13.49
C TYR A 125 7.07 12.26 -12.35
N GLU A 126 7.68 12.38 -11.16
CA GLU A 126 7.29 13.40 -10.15
C GLU A 126 8.04 14.71 -10.39
#